data_AF-A0A937LQL6-F1
#
_entry.id   AF-A0A937LQL6-F1
#
_cell.length_a   1.000
_cell.length_b   1.000
_cell.length_c   1.000
_cell.angle_alpha   90.00
_cell.angle_beta   90.00
_cell.angle_gamma   90.00
#
_symmetry.space_group_name_H-M   'P 1'
#
loop_
_entity.id
_entity.type
_entity.pdbx_description
1 polymer ?
#
loop_
_entity_poly.entity_id
_entity_poly.type
_entity_poly.pdbx_seq_one_letter_code
_entity_poly.pdbx_strand_id
1 'polypeptide(L)' 'MKKKLQKYIITLIVDNREWNSQPIEGNIGDLQNIIDQAFEQHRISRFFTIRPKNVEFKRATLLK' A
#
# COMPACT_ATOMS: atom_id res chain seq x y z
N MET A 1 -15.01 -6.13 -21.65
CA MET A 1 -14.90 -4.74 -21.16
C MET A 1 -13.52 -4.56 -20.53
N LYS A 2 -12.68 -3.64 -21.03
CA LYS A 2 -11.43 -3.28 -20.34
C LYS A 2 -11.80 -2.54 -19.06
N LYS A 3 -11.72 -3.20 -17.90
CA LYS A 3 -11.86 -2.52 -16.60
C LYS A 3 -10.72 -1.50 -16.53
N LYS A 4 -11.05 -0.20 -16.42
CA LYS A 4 -10.04 0.84 -16.22
C LYS A 4 -9.43 0.60 -14.83
N LEU A 5 -8.17 0.19 -14.81
CA LEU A 5 -7.39 0.11 -13.58
C LEU A 5 -7.18 1.52 -13.03
N GLN A 6 -7.23 1.63 -11.72
CA GLN A 6 -7.02 2.87 -10.99
C GLN A 6 -5.73 2.78 -10.20
N LYS A 7 -5.01 3.89 -10.11
CA LYS A 7 -3.76 3.98 -9.39
C LYS A 7 -4.01 4.50 -7.99
N TYR A 8 -3.46 3.83 -6.99
CA TYR A 8 -3.59 4.21 -5.60
C TYR A 8 -2.21 4.36 -4.96
N ILE A 9 -2.07 5.35 -4.08
CA ILE A 9 -1.00 5.40 -3.09
C ILE A 9 -1.59 5.00 -1.75
N ILE A 10 -1.03 3.96 -1.14
CA ILE A 10 -1.44 3.48 0.17
C ILE A 10 -0.50 4.07 1.22
N THR A 11 -1.07 4.73 2.22
CA THR A 11 -0.34 5.18 3.40
C THR A 11 -0.51 4.17 4.51
N LEU A 12 0.62 3.68 5.03
CA LEU A 12 0.70 2.84 6.22
C LEU A 12 1.27 3.66 7.39
N ILE A 13 0.83 3.34 8.61
CA ILE A 13 1.54 3.71 9.83
C ILE A 13 2.48 2.56 10.19
N VAL A 14 3.78 2.84 10.22
CA VAL A 14 4.84 1.90 10.56
C VAL A 14 5.57 2.46 11.77
N ASP A 15 5.46 1.80 12.93
CA ASP A 15 6.08 2.25 14.19
C ASP A 15 5.89 3.76 14.45
N ASN A 16 4.64 4.24 14.33
CA ASN A 16 4.24 5.63 14.54
C ASN A 16 4.78 6.64 13.49
N ARG A 17 5.26 6.16 12.34
CA ARG A 17 5.67 6.98 11.18
C ARG A 17 4.81 6.66 9.96
N GLU A 18 4.59 7.66 9.12
CA GLU A 18 3.92 7.43 7.84
C GLU A 18 4.89 6.84 6.82
N TRP A 19 4.43 5.82 6.13
CA TRP A 19 5.08 5.26 4.96
C TRP A 19 4.08 5.23 3.80
N ASN A 20 4.51 5.65 2.62
CA ASN A 20 3.70 5.63 1.42
C ASN A 20 4.20 4.56 0.47
N SER A 21 3.28 3.79 -0.10
CA SER A 21 3.59 2.82 -1.14
C SER A 21 3.99 3.52 -2.44
N GLN A 22 4.60 2.75 -3.35
CA GLN A 22 4.60 3.14 -4.75
C GLN A 22 3.17 3.09 -5.29
N PRO A 23 2.87 3.77 -6.42
CA PRO A 23 1.57 3.66 -7.06
C PRO A 23 1.21 2.20 -7.39
N ILE A 24 0.08 1.72 -6.88
CA ILE A 24 -0.43 0.37 -7.12
C ILE A 24 -1.66 0.47 -8.02
N GLU A 25 -1.68 -0.31 -9.10
CA GLU A 25 -2.83 -0.40 -9.99
C GLU A 25 -3.80 -1.48 -9.49
N GLY A 26 -5.07 -1.12 -9.35
CA GLY A 26 -6.11 -2.09 -8.99
C GLY A 26 -7.50 -1.65 -9.43
N ASN A 27 -8.45 -2.56 -9.29
CA ASN A 27 -9.85 -2.30 -9.61
C ASN A 27 -10.53 -1.56 -8.45
N ILE A 28 -11.54 -0.73 -8.77
CA ILE A 28 -12.35 0.02 -7.77
C ILE A 28 -12.90 -0.90 -6.67
N GLY A 29 -13.29 -2.12 -7.02
CA GLY A 29 -13.87 -3.09 -6.09
C GLY A 29 -12.84 -3.94 -5.33
N ASP A 30 -11.55 -3.73 -5.54
CA ASP A 30 -10.48 -4.62 -5.04
C ASP A 30 -9.44 -3.85 -4.20
N LEU A 31 -9.91 -2.94 -3.35
CA LEU A 31 -9.06 -2.11 -2.50
C LEU A 31 -8.28 -2.95 -1.49
N GLN A 32 -8.84 -4.08 -1.01
CA GLN A 32 -8.16 -4.97 -0.09
C GLN A 32 -6.88 -5.54 -0.70
N ASN A 33 -6.94 -6.03 -1.95
CA ASN A 33 -5.77 -6.53 -2.66
C ASN A 33 -4.70 -5.43 -2.88
N ILE A 34 -5.14 -4.19 -3.14
CA ILE A 34 -4.22 -3.04 -3.25
C ILE A 34 -3.51 -2.78 -1.91
N ILE A 35 -4.24 -2.86 -0.79
CA ILE A 35 -3.69 -2.70 0.55
C ILE A 35 -2.70 -3.83 0.87
N ASP A 36 -3.06 -5.08 0.57
CA ASP A 36 -2.19 -6.24 0.79
C ASP A 36 -0.88 -6.12 -0.01
N GLN A 37 -0.96 -5.63 -1.24
CA GLN A 37 0.23 -5.32 -2.05
C GLN A 37 1.10 -4.22 -1.43
N ALA A 38 0.50 -3.22 -0.77
CA ALA A 38 1.27 -2.18 -0.07
C ALA A 38 2.00 -2.75 1.17
N PHE A 39 1.37 -3.66 1.92
CA PHE A 39 2.04 -4.38 3.01
C PHE A 39 3.21 -5.23 2.50
N GLU A 40 3.05 -5.91 1.36
CA GLU A 40 4.13 -6.67 0.73
C GLU A 40 5.27 -5.78 0.22
N GLN A 41 4.96 -4.65 -0.42
CA GLN A 41 5.97 -3.66 -0.81
C GLN A 41 6.76 -3.16 0.40
N HIS A 42 6.07 -2.83 1.49
CA HIS A 42 6.70 -2.42 2.73
C HIS A 42 7.61 -3.53 3.30
N ARG A 43 7.12 -4.79 3.30
CA ARG A 43 7.88 -5.96 3.76
C ARG A 43 9.17 -6.16 2.95
N ILE A 44 9.09 -6.09 1.62
CA ILE A 44 10.27 -6.21 0.73
C ILE A 44 11.25 -5.07 0.96
N SER A 45 10.76 -3.83 1.05
CA SER A 45 11.60 -2.65 1.30
C SER A 45 12.41 -2.77 2.61
N ARG A 46 11.85 -3.43 3.62
CA ARG A 46 12.45 -3.57 4.96
C ARG A 46 13.13 -4.90 5.22
N PHE A 47 13.09 -5.84 4.28
CA PHE A 47 13.64 -7.19 4.44
C PHE A 47 15.14 -7.20 4.80
N PHE A 48 15.87 -6.14 4.44
CA PHE A 48 17.33 -6.06 4.58
C PHE A 48 17.84 -5.19 5.74
N THR A 49 16.98 -4.55 6.54
CA THR A 49 17.47 -3.60 7.56
C THR A 49 16.82 -3.75 8.93
N ILE A 50 15.51 -3.54 9.07
CA ILE A 50 14.84 -3.52 10.39
C ILE A 50 13.37 -3.92 10.23
N ARG A 51 12.95 -4.96 10.97
CA ARG A 51 11.55 -5.40 11.05
C ARG A 51 10.76 -4.45 11.97
N PRO A 52 9.69 -3.80 11.49
CA PRO A 52 8.83 -2.98 12.35
C PRO A 52 8.06 -3.84 13.35
N LYS A 53 7.62 -3.25 14.46
CA LYS A 53 6.76 -3.94 15.43
C LYS A 53 5.28 -3.81 15.06
N ASN A 54 4.88 -2.60 14.64
CA ASN A 54 3.51 -2.29 14.26
C ASN A 54 3.46 -1.76 12.84
N VAL A 55 2.58 -2.34 12.02
CA VAL A 55 2.26 -1.86 10.68
C VAL A 55 0.75 -1.86 10.52
N GLU A 56 0.16 -0.71 10.27
CA GLU A 56 -1.28 -0.52 10.16
C GLU A 56 -1.63 0.27 8.92
N PHE A 57 -2.76 -0.05 8.30
CA PHE A 57 -3.29 0.75 7.21
C PHE A 57 -3.85 2.08 7.74
N LYS A 58 -3.50 3.20 7.09
CA LYS A 58 -4.05 4.52 7.41
C LYS A 58 -5.10 4.97 6.41
N ARG A 59 -4.74 5.02 5.13
CA ARG A 59 -5.60 5.52 4.05
C ARG A 59 -5.12 5.09 2.68
N ALA A 60 -6.03 5.12 1.72
CA ALA A 60 -5.76 4.96 0.31
C ALA A 60 -6.08 6.26 -0.43
N THR A 61 -5.12 6.74 -1.23
CA THR A 61 -5.29 7.94 -2.04
C THR A 61 -5.36 7.54 -3.50
N LEU A 62 -6.49 7.82 -4.16
CA LEU A 62 -6.64 7.61 -5.59
C LEU A 62 -5.86 8.68 -6.36
N LEU A 63 -4.97 8.24 -7.25
CA LEU A 63 -4.29 9.09 -8.22
C LEU A 63 -5.17 9.26 -9.45
N LYS A 64 -5.41 10.51 -9.84
CA LYS A 64 -6.28 10.90 -10.96
C LYS A 64 -5.53 10.94 -12.29
#